data_AF-A0A813EW56-F1
#
_entry.id   AF-A0A813EW56-F1
#
_cell.length_a   1.000
_cell.length_b   1.000
_cell.length_c   1.000
_cell.angle_alpha   90.00
_cell.angle_beta   90.00
_cell.angle_gamma   90.00
#
_symmetry.space_group_name_H-M   'P 1'
#
loop_
_entity.id
_entity.type
_entity.pdbx_description
1 polymer ?
#
loop_
_entity_poly.entity_id
_entity_poly.type
_entity_poly.pdbx_seq_one_letter_code
_entity_poly.pdbx_strand_id
1 'polypeptide(L)'
;MVVLYNAGSWKDVILTWTGSPMQNIWPTLLAWAVFVVACFFLLEVNHTTFGTEGHCMLGGTMSTLLIFRANAAYARFWKGRTLVTKFFTNMRDLMCYAFLYVKGGESTQSWRDGDYTTLVPEDENDLKAHICSCCPTVSAEALVFLEDSIGAVALSATMKQPLMFRSAKKNALNN
;
A
#
# COMPACT_ATOMS: atom_id res chain seq x y z
N MET A 1 -1.77 -8.22 -5.42
CA MET A 1 -2.84 -8.28 -6.45
C MET A 1 -3.69 -7.04 -6.35
N VAL A 2 -3.79 -6.23 -7.41
CA VAL A 2 -4.74 -5.11 -7.48
C VAL A 2 -6.05 -5.65 -8.05
N VAL A 3 -7.15 -5.49 -7.32
CA VAL A 3 -8.47 -5.89 -7.81
C VAL A 3 -9.02 -4.76 -8.68
N LEU A 4 -9.30 -5.06 -9.93
CA LEU A 4 -9.95 -4.14 -10.87
C LEU A 4 -11.46 -4.24 -10.67
N TYR A 5 -12.08 -3.16 -10.18
CA TYR A 5 -13.53 -3.12 -9.95
C TYR A 5 -14.22 -2.35 -11.08
N ASN A 6 -15.33 -2.89 -11.60
CA ASN A 6 -16.22 -2.15 -12.50
C ASN A 6 -17.17 -1.29 -11.66
N ALA A 7 -17.14 0.04 -11.86
CA ALA A 7 -17.97 0.99 -11.11
C ALA A 7 -19.49 0.85 -11.41
N GLY A 8 -19.87 0.19 -12.51
CA GLY A 8 -21.26 0.04 -12.94
C GLY A 8 -22.07 -1.03 -12.19
N SER A 9 -21.43 -1.94 -11.46
CA SER A 9 -22.10 -3.11 -10.87
C SER A 9 -21.66 -3.37 -9.42
N TRP A 10 -22.27 -2.67 -8.46
CA TRP A 10 -21.96 -2.79 -7.03
C TRP A 10 -22.22 -4.20 -6.46
N LYS A 11 -23.16 -4.96 -7.03
CA LYS A 11 -23.49 -6.32 -6.57
C LYS A 11 -22.35 -7.30 -6.79
N ASP A 12 -21.62 -7.14 -7.89
CA ASP A 12 -20.50 -8.00 -8.25
C ASP A 12 -19.36 -7.84 -7.23
N VAL A 13 -19.12 -6.60 -6.78
CA VAL A 13 -18.14 -6.28 -5.73
C VAL A 13 -18.44 -7.03 -4.42
N ILE A 14 -19.71 -7.10 -4.00
CA ILE A 14 -20.09 -7.75 -2.73
C ILE A 14 -19.98 -9.28 -2.83
N LEU A 15 -20.28 -9.87 -3.99
CA LEU A 15 -20.29 -11.32 -4.19
C LEU A 15 -18.96 -11.89 -4.70
N THR A 16 -17.95 -11.05 -4.91
CA THR A 16 -16.61 -11.54 -5.25
C THR A 16 -16.04 -12.43 -4.14
N TRP A 17 -15.78 -13.69 -4.47
CA TRP A 17 -15.22 -14.66 -3.52
C TRP A 17 -13.70 -14.52 -3.38
N THR A 18 -13.00 -14.20 -4.46
CA THR A 18 -11.53 -14.13 -4.50
C THR A 18 -11.05 -12.74 -4.13
N GLY A 19 -10.24 -12.63 -3.07
CA GLY A 19 -9.71 -11.35 -2.60
C GLY A 19 -10.65 -10.57 -1.66
N SER A 20 -11.83 -11.12 -1.34
CA SER A 20 -12.71 -10.54 -0.33
C SER A 20 -12.36 -11.03 1.07
N PRO A 21 -12.63 -10.22 2.12
CA PRO A 21 -12.43 -10.65 3.50
C PRO A 21 -13.37 -11.80 3.92
N MET A 22 -14.34 -12.16 3.08
CA MET A 22 -15.35 -13.18 3.36
C MET A 22 -14.73 -14.56 3.63
N GLN A 23 -13.65 -14.94 2.92
CA GLN A 23 -13.00 -16.23 3.10
C GLN A 23 -12.47 -16.44 4.53
N ASN A 24 -12.00 -15.37 5.17
CA ASN A 24 -11.47 -15.44 6.53
C ASN A 24 -12.57 -15.35 7.59
N ILE A 25 -13.67 -14.64 7.30
CA ILE A 25 -14.76 -14.40 8.26
C ILE A 25 -15.77 -15.57 8.25
N TRP A 26 -15.95 -16.23 7.10
CA TRP A 26 -16.92 -17.32 6.92
C TRP A 26 -16.89 -18.43 7.99
N PRO A 27 -15.73 -19.02 8.36
CA PRO A 27 -15.72 -20.07 9.38
C PRO A 27 -16.17 -19.56 10.75
N THR A 28 -15.81 -18.32 11.10
CA THR A 28 -16.24 -17.68 12.34
C THR A 28 -17.74 -17.41 12.34
N LEU A 29 -18.28 -16.95 11.20
CA LEU A 29 -19.71 -16.73 11.00
C LEU A 29 -20.51 -18.03 11.15
N LEU A 30 -20.03 -19.11 10.54
CA LEU A 30 -20.65 -20.42 10.60
C LEU A 30 -20.61 -20.99 12.03
N ALA A 31 -19.48 -20.84 12.73
CA ALA A 31 -19.37 -21.24 14.13
C ALA A 31 -20.37 -20.50 15.03
N TRP A 32 -20.55 -19.19 14.83
CA TRP A 32 -21.57 -18.40 15.54
C TRP A 32 -22.99 -18.85 15.21
N ALA A 33 -23.29 -19.17 13.95
CA ALA A 33 -24.61 -19.66 13.55
C ALA A 33 -24.94 -21.00 14.23
N VAL A 34 -23.99 -21.94 14.25
CA VAL A 34 -24.16 -23.24 14.94
C VAL A 34 -24.33 -23.03 16.44
N PHE A 35 -23.57 -22.12 17.05
CA PHE A 35 -23.70 -21.77 18.45
C PHE A 35 -25.10 -21.25 18.80
N VAL A 36 -25.65 -20.32 17.99
CA VAL A 36 -27.01 -19.78 18.20
C VAL A 36 -28.07 -20.88 18.09
N VAL A 37 -27.96 -21.76 17.10
CA VAL A 37 -28.89 -22.90 16.94
C VAL A 37 -28.82 -23.84 18.14
N ALA A 38 -27.61 -24.17 18.62
CA ALA A 38 -27.43 -25.00 19.80
C ALA A 38 -28.02 -24.35 21.07
N CYS A 39 -27.82 -23.05 21.25
CA CYS A 39 -28.43 -22.31 22.37
C CYS A 39 -29.96 -22.32 22.29
N PHE A 40 -30.55 -22.18 21.10
CA PHE A 40 -32.00 -22.23 20.91
C PHE A 40 -32.59 -23.57 21.39
N PHE A 41 -31.99 -24.70 21.00
CA PHE A 41 -32.43 -26.02 21.46
C PHE A 41 -32.24 -26.22 22.98
N LEU A 42 -31.15 -25.70 23.57
CA LEU A 42 -30.92 -25.79 25.02
C LEU A 42 -31.91 -24.96 25.83
N LEU A 43 -32.34 -23.81 25.30
CA LEU A 43 -33.35 -22.95 25.94
C LEU A 43 -34.73 -23.61 25.98
N GLU A 44 -35.10 -24.36 24.94
CA GLU A 44 -36.36 -25.11 24.88
C GLU A 44 -36.42 -26.21 25.96
N VAL A 45 -35.28 -26.80 26.31
CA VAL A 45 -35.20 -27.86 27.34
C VAL A 45 -35.16 -27.30 28.77
N ASN A 46 -34.44 -26.20 29.00
CA ASN A 46 -34.14 -25.72 30.36
C ASN A 46 -34.99 -24.53 30.83
N HIS A 47 -35.80 -23.90 29.96
CA HIS A 47 -36.65 -22.73 30.27
C HIS A 47 -35.94 -21.58 31.00
N THR A 48 -34.62 -21.43 30.83
CA THR A 48 -33.83 -20.37 31.47
C THR A 48 -33.87 -19.10 30.64
N THR A 49 -34.23 -17.96 31.24
CA THR A 49 -34.21 -16.65 30.58
C THR A 49 -32.89 -15.92 30.85
N PHE A 50 -32.20 -15.47 29.79
CA PHE A 50 -31.02 -14.59 29.91
C PHE A 50 -31.44 -13.12 29.76
N GLY A 51 -30.93 -12.24 30.63
CA GLY A 51 -31.21 -10.81 30.59
C GLY A 51 -30.56 -10.12 29.38
N THR A 52 -31.32 -9.29 28.66
CA THR A 52 -30.90 -8.61 27.42
C THR A 52 -30.13 -7.30 27.65
N GLU A 53 -30.15 -6.78 28.87
CA GLU A 53 -29.65 -5.43 29.20
C GLU A 53 -28.14 -5.29 28.98
N GLY A 54 -27.35 -6.30 29.38
CA GLY A 54 -25.89 -6.28 29.24
C GLY A 54 -25.41 -6.26 27.79
N HIS A 55 -26.12 -6.95 26.89
CA HIS A 55 -25.76 -7.00 25.46
C HIS A 55 -25.99 -5.66 24.77
N CYS A 56 -27.00 -4.88 25.18
CA CYS A 56 -27.30 -3.59 24.58
C CYS A 56 -26.17 -2.57 24.84
N MET A 57 -25.68 -2.48 26.09
CA MET A 57 -24.60 -1.56 26.45
C MET A 57 -23.27 -1.95 25.78
N LEU A 58 -22.97 -3.25 25.72
CA LEU A 58 -21.76 -3.75 25.08
C LEU A 58 -21.81 -3.59 23.55
N GLY A 59 -22.98 -3.81 22.93
CA GLY A 59 -23.18 -3.58 21.50
C GLY A 59 -22.98 -2.13 21.08
N GLY A 60 -23.53 -1.18 21.85
CA GLY A 60 -23.36 0.26 21.58
C GLY A 60 -21.90 0.71 21.67
N THR A 61 -21.20 0.30 22.72
CA THR A 61 -19.78 0.63 22.89
C THR A 61 -18.88 -0.03 21.83
N MET A 62 -19.13 -1.30 21.49
CA MET A 62 -18.39 -1.98 20.41
C MET A 62 -18.57 -1.32 19.05
N SER A 63 -19.79 -0.86 18.71
CA SER A 63 -20.06 -0.17 17.44
C SER A 63 -19.25 1.13 17.31
N THR A 64 -19.22 1.94 18.38
CA THR A 64 -18.46 3.20 18.39
C THR A 64 -16.94 2.98 18.37
N LEU A 65 -16.44 1.94 19.04
CA LEU A 65 -15.02 1.58 18.97
C LEU A 65 -14.60 1.11 17.58
N LEU A 66 -15.48 0.36 16.89
CA LEU A 66 -15.22 -0.14 15.53
C LEU A 66 -15.06 0.99 14.53
N ILE A 67 -15.90 2.05 14.58
CA ILE A 67 -15.79 3.17 13.63
C ILE A 67 -14.49 3.97 13.82
N PHE A 68 -14.06 4.22 15.06
CA PHE A 68 -12.78 4.89 15.30
C PHE A 68 -11.59 4.06 14.83
N ARG A 69 -11.64 2.73 15.06
CA ARG A 69 -10.62 1.81 14.56
C ARG A 69 -10.57 1.80 13.04
N ALA A 70 -11.72 1.78 12.36
CA ALA A 70 -11.80 1.81 10.90
C ALA A 70 -11.23 3.12 10.34
N ASN A 71 -11.57 4.26 10.94
CA ASN A 71 -11.05 5.57 10.52
C ASN A 71 -9.53 5.66 10.67
N ALA A 72 -8.98 5.17 11.78
CA ALA A 72 -7.53 5.13 11.99
C ALA A 72 -6.81 4.21 10.99
N ALA A 73 -7.38 3.04 10.69
CA ALA A 73 -6.86 2.11 9.70
C ALA A 73 -6.88 2.72 8.28
N TYR A 74 -7.98 3.38 7.91
CA TYR A 74 -8.13 4.07 6.63
C TYR A 74 -7.06 5.16 6.46
N ALA A 75 -6.88 6.03 7.46
CA ALA A 75 -5.86 7.08 7.41
C ALA A 75 -4.44 6.51 7.23
N ARG A 76 -4.11 5.38 7.88
CA ARG A 76 -2.82 4.70 7.71
C ARG A 76 -2.65 4.09 6.31
N PHE A 77 -3.71 3.49 5.78
CA PHE A 77 -3.70 2.94 4.42
C PHE A 77 -3.37 4.01 3.37
N TRP A 78 -4.03 5.17 3.43
CA TRP A 78 -3.78 6.27 2.50
C TRP A 78 -2.40 6.89 2.64
N LYS A 79 -1.91 7.04 3.88
CA LYS A 79 -0.52 7.47 4.13
C LYS A 79 0.47 6.49 3.51
N GLY A 80 0.27 5.18 3.70
CA GLY A 80 1.11 4.14 3.10
C GLY A 80 1.13 4.23 1.57
N ARG A 81 -0.04 4.27 0.93
CA ARG A 81 -0.16 4.41 -0.54
C ARG A 81 0.55 5.65 -1.05
N THR A 82 0.38 6.79 -0.38
CA THR A 82 0.98 8.06 -0.79
C THR A 82 2.51 8.00 -0.70
N LEU A 83 3.07 7.37 0.35
CA LEU A 83 4.51 7.20 0.50
C LEU A 83 5.10 6.28 -0.58
N VAL A 84 4.43 5.16 -0.88
CA VAL A 84 4.85 4.24 -1.95
C VAL A 84 4.83 4.94 -3.31
N THR A 85 3.77 5.69 -3.63
CA THR A 85 3.73 6.47 -4.88
C THR A 85 4.86 7.50 -4.95
N LYS A 86 5.10 8.25 -3.86
CA LYS A 86 6.20 9.23 -3.81
C LYS A 86 7.57 8.58 -3.98
N PHE A 87 7.78 7.40 -3.40
CA PHE A 87 9.04 6.65 -3.55
C PHE A 87 9.33 6.32 -5.02
N PHE A 88 8.35 5.76 -5.74
CA PHE A 88 8.51 5.45 -7.17
C PHE A 88 8.68 6.71 -8.04
N THR A 89 8.02 7.82 -7.69
CA THR A 89 8.22 9.10 -8.40
C THR A 89 9.64 9.62 -8.18
N ASN A 90 10.11 9.70 -6.94
CA ASN A 90 11.46 10.19 -6.63
C ASN A 90 12.56 9.33 -7.26
N MET A 91 12.35 8.01 -7.32
CA MET A 91 13.27 7.09 -7.99
C MET A 91 13.33 7.33 -9.49
N ARG A 92 12.18 7.55 -10.14
CA ARG A 92 12.12 7.91 -11.55
C ARG A 92 12.84 9.23 -11.82
N ASP A 93 12.58 10.24 -10.98
CA ASP A 93 13.23 11.54 -11.11
C ASP A 93 14.75 11.41 -10.91
N LEU A 94 15.20 10.61 -9.94
CA LEU A 94 16.62 10.32 -9.73
C LEU A 94 17.26 9.67 -10.96
N MET A 95 16.60 8.70 -11.59
CA MET A 95 17.11 8.07 -12.81
C MET A 95 17.18 9.08 -13.97
N CYS A 96 16.15 9.93 -14.14
CA CYS A 96 16.19 11.00 -15.13
C CYS A 96 17.35 11.97 -14.88
N TYR A 97 17.58 12.37 -13.62
CA TYR A 97 18.71 13.23 -13.27
C TYR A 97 20.05 12.52 -13.54
N ALA A 98 20.17 11.23 -13.20
CA ALA A 98 21.39 10.47 -13.47
C ALA A 98 21.73 10.51 -14.97
N PHE A 99 20.75 10.30 -15.85
CA PHE A 99 20.97 10.37 -17.31
C PHE A 99 21.30 11.76 -17.82
N LEU A 100 20.73 12.82 -17.23
CA LEU A 100 21.08 14.21 -17.57
C LEU A 100 22.52 14.59 -17.15
N TYR A 101 23.03 14.00 -16.07
CA TYR A 101 24.38 14.27 -15.57
C TYR A 101 25.46 13.37 -16.16
N VAL A 102 25.09 12.28 -16.84
CA VAL A 102 26.05 11.50 -17.65
C VAL A 102 26.52 12.39 -18.80
N LYS A 103 27.83 12.64 -18.84
CA LYS A 103 28.45 13.49 -19.85
C LYS A 103 28.19 12.86 -21.23
N GLY A 104 27.49 13.59 -22.10
CA GLY A 104 27.33 13.19 -23.50
C GLY A 104 28.68 13.12 -24.21
N GLY A 105 28.74 12.38 -25.34
CA GLY A 105 29.92 12.24 -26.16
C GLY A 105 30.41 13.58 -26.73
N GLU A 106 31.47 13.53 -27.53
CA GLU A 106 32.10 14.75 -28.05
C GLU A 106 31.13 15.60 -28.89
N SER A 107 30.16 15.00 -29.58
CA SER A 107 29.15 15.73 -30.36
C SER A 107 28.17 16.52 -29.47
N THR A 108 27.80 15.97 -28.31
CA THR A 108 26.95 16.66 -27.34
C THR A 108 27.70 17.83 -26.69
N GLN A 109 29.01 17.71 -26.51
CA GLN A 109 29.85 18.79 -25.98
C GLN A 109 30.07 19.91 -26.99
N SER A 110 30.32 19.61 -28.28
CA SER A 110 30.46 20.64 -29.31
C SER A 110 29.17 21.46 -29.49
N TRP A 111 28.00 20.82 -29.36
CA TRP A 111 26.70 21.49 -29.32
C TRP A 111 26.57 22.47 -28.15
N ARG A 112 27.10 22.11 -26.97
CA ARG A 112 27.10 22.99 -25.79
C ARG A 112 28.07 24.17 -25.94
N ASP A 113 29.21 23.94 -26.58
CA ASP A 113 30.24 24.97 -26.79
C ASP A 113 29.91 25.90 -27.97
N GLY A 114 28.82 25.61 -28.71
CA GLY A 114 28.31 26.46 -29.79
C GLY A 114 29.11 26.34 -31.09
N ASP A 115 29.91 25.28 -31.24
CA ASP A 115 30.63 24.99 -32.48
C ASP A 115 29.78 24.11 -33.39
N TYR A 116 29.09 24.75 -34.34
CA TYR A 116 28.25 24.09 -35.33
C TYR A 116 29.00 23.73 -36.62
N THR A 117 30.31 24.00 -36.69
CA THR A 117 31.07 23.91 -37.95
C THR A 117 31.71 22.55 -38.14
N THR A 118 31.96 21.82 -37.06
CA THR A 118 32.51 20.47 -37.09
C THR A 118 31.39 19.43 -36.95
N LEU A 119 31.09 18.73 -38.04
CA LEU A 119 30.35 17.48 -37.98
C LEU A 119 31.26 16.42 -37.35
N VAL A 120 31.19 16.29 -36.02
CA VAL A 120 31.87 15.22 -35.30
C VAL A 120 31.06 13.94 -35.54
N PRO A 121 31.67 12.87 -36.09
CA PRO A 121 30.96 11.60 -36.24
C PRO A 121 30.52 11.12 -34.85
N GLU A 122 29.28 10.63 -34.75
CA GLU A 122 28.73 10.15 -33.48
C GLU A 122 29.65 9.07 -32.89
N ASP A 123 30.07 9.29 -31.64
CA ASP A 123 30.91 8.34 -30.92
C ASP A 123 30.04 7.23 -30.27
N GLU A 124 30.69 6.18 -29.77
CA GLU A 124 29.98 5.08 -29.10
C GLU A 124 29.21 5.56 -27.86
N ASN A 125 29.59 6.70 -27.28
CA ASN A 125 28.96 7.27 -26.10
C ASN A 125 27.67 8.04 -26.44
N ASP A 126 27.63 8.73 -27.58
CA ASP A 126 26.46 9.39 -28.13
C ASP A 126 25.43 8.36 -28.61
N LEU A 127 25.88 7.24 -29.19
CA LEU A 127 24.99 6.11 -29.50
C LEU A 127 24.37 5.51 -28.22
N LYS A 128 25.15 5.35 -27.16
CA LYS A 128 24.66 4.90 -25.85
C LYS A 128 23.70 5.89 -25.20
N ALA A 129 23.95 7.20 -25.34
CA ALA A 129 23.03 8.25 -24.88
C ALA A 129 21.72 8.27 -25.68
N HIS A 130 21.76 8.03 -26.99
CA HIS A 130 20.58 7.92 -27.86
C HIS A 130 19.72 6.70 -27.53
N ILE A 131 20.34 5.54 -27.31
CA ILE A 131 19.65 4.31 -26.88
C ILE A 131 19.00 4.52 -25.50
N CYS A 132 19.64 5.27 -24.62
CA CYS A 132 19.16 5.53 -23.27
C CYS A 132 17.99 6.53 -23.20
N SER A 133 17.90 7.50 -24.11
CA SER A 133 16.79 8.48 -24.14
C SER A 133 15.52 7.94 -24.80
N CYS A 134 15.65 6.94 -25.69
CA CYS A 134 14.54 6.42 -26.50
C CYS A 134 13.91 5.13 -25.93
N CYS A 135 14.60 4.43 -25.02
CA CYS A 135 14.08 3.18 -24.43
C CYS A 135 13.60 3.37 -22.98
N PRO A 136 12.27 3.39 -22.72
CA PRO A 136 11.76 3.12 -21.38
C PRO A 136 12.05 1.67 -20.92
N THR A 137 12.58 0.79 -21.77
CA THR A 137 12.78 -0.65 -21.52
C THR A 137 14.10 -0.99 -20.84
N VAL A 138 15.12 -0.11 -20.81
CA VAL A 138 16.35 -0.34 -19.99
C VAL A 138 16.06 -0.19 -18.49
N SER A 139 14.86 0.28 -18.13
CA SER A 139 14.35 0.20 -16.76
C SER A 139 14.18 -1.24 -16.26
N ALA A 140 14.15 -2.26 -17.13
CA ALA A 140 13.95 -3.65 -16.74
C ALA A 140 15.16 -4.26 -16.00
N GLU A 141 16.41 -3.96 -16.41
CA GLU A 141 17.60 -4.48 -15.72
C GLU A 141 17.91 -3.69 -14.43
N ALA A 142 17.61 -2.39 -14.39
CA ALA A 142 17.66 -1.59 -13.17
C ALA A 142 16.57 -1.99 -12.15
N LEU A 143 15.45 -2.56 -12.62
CA LEU A 143 14.39 -3.13 -11.77
C LEU A 143 14.85 -4.38 -11.03
N VAL A 144 15.69 -5.24 -11.64
CA VAL A 144 16.25 -6.43 -10.98
C VAL A 144 17.16 -6.04 -9.82
N PHE A 145 17.98 -4.99 -9.98
CA PHE A 145 18.82 -4.46 -8.89
C PHE A 145 18.01 -3.81 -7.76
N LEU A 146 16.78 -3.38 -8.06
CA LEU A 146 15.84 -2.80 -7.12
C LEU A 146 14.97 -3.84 -6.41
N GLU A 147 14.64 -4.96 -7.05
CA GLU A 147 13.95 -6.08 -6.38
C GLU A 147 14.79 -6.65 -5.23
N ASP A 148 16.12 -6.74 -5.39
CA ASP A 148 17.01 -7.19 -4.32
C ASP A 148 17.09 -6.19 -3.14
N SER A 149 17.05 -4.88 -3.40
CA SER A 149 17.03 -3.86 -2.34
C SER A 149 15.65 -3.69 -1.68
N ILE A 150 14.55 -3.84 -2.43
CA ILE A 150 13.19 -3.74 -1.90
C ILE A 150 12.85 -4.99 -1.06
N GLY A 151 13.38 -6.17 -1.41
CA GLY A 151 13.27 -7.37 -0.56
C GLY A 151 13.85 -7.16 0.84
N ALA A 152 14.99 -6.49 0.95
CA ALA A 152 15.61 -6.17 2.24
C ALA A 152 14.83 -5.11 3.06
N VAL A 153 14.22 -4.11 2.40
CA VAL A 153 13.44 -3.07 3.08
C VAL A 153 12.03 -3.56 3.46
N ALA A 154 11.40 -4.42 2.65
CA ALA A 154 10.10 -5.02 2.95
C ALA A 154 10.17 -6.00 4.14
N LEU A 155 11.29 -6.72 4.31
CA LEU A 155 11.54 -7.55 5.50
C LEU A 155 11.76 -6.70 6.76
N SER A 156 12.41 -5.53 6.62
CA SER A 156 12.62 -4.59 7.73
C SER A 156 11.34 -3.85 8.14
N ALA A 157 10.46 -3.53 7.18
CA ALA A 157 9.19 -2.84 7.43
C ALA A 157 8.10 -3.75 8.04
N THR A 158 8.20 -5.07 7.87
CA THR A 158 7.27 -6.04 8.49
C THR A 158 7.67 -6.44 9.91
N MET A 159 8.93 -6.25 10.33
CA MET A 159 9.41 -6.60 11.68
C MET A 159 9.39 -5.48 12.71
N LYS A 160 9.02 -4.24 12.36
CA LYS A 160 8.91 -3.15 13.33
C LYS A 160 7.54 -2.49 13.23
N GLN A 161 6.54 -3.15 13.82
CA GLN A 161 5.44 -2.40 14.42
C GLN A 161 5.98 -1.77 15.72
N PRO A 162 6.36 -0.49 15.78
CA PRO A 162 6.35 0.19 17.06
C PRO A 162 4.88 0.26 17.48
N LEU A 163 4.56 -0.46 18.55
CA LEU A 163 3.47 -0.14 19.46
C LEU A 163 3.62 1.33 19.88
N MET A 164 3.11 2.25 19.06
CA MET A 164 2.92 3.67 19.40
C MET A 164 1.66 3.80 20.23
N PHE A 165 1.67 3.16 21.40
CA PHE A 165 0.97 3.61 22.59
C PHE A 165 2.04 4.16 23.54
N ARG A 166 2.58 5.34 23.22
CA ARG A 166 3.35 6.09 24.21
C ARG A 166 2.98 7.57 24.17
N SER A 167 2.12 7.91 25.13
CA SER A 167 2.17 9.18 25.87
C SER A 167 1.63 10.44 25.19
N ALA A 168 0.32 10.48 24.95
CA ALA A 168 -0.46 11.72 25.05
C ALA A 168 -0.84 11.98 26.51
N LYS A 169 0.14 12.33 27.37
CA LYS A 169 -0.13 12.77 28.75
C LYS A 169 1.06 13.54 29.35
N LYS A 170 1.40 14.72 28.80
CA LYS A 170 2.32 15.66 29.48
C LYS A 170 1.99 17.16 29.39
N ASN A 171 0.89 17.59 28.77
CA ASN A 171 0.54 19.02 28.66
C ASN A 171 -0.79 19.37 29.34
N ALA A 172 -0.96 19.02 30.62
CA ALA A 172 -2.12 19.43 31.41
C ALA A 172 -1.79 19.78 32.88
N LEU A 173 -0.53 20.06 33.19
CA LEU A 173 -0.09 20.52 34.51
C LEU A 173 0.93 21.66 34.33
N ASN A 174 0.45 22.78 33.79
CA ASN A 174 1.04 24.10 33.99
C ASN A 174 0.02 25.16 33.54
N ASN A 175 -0.99 25.34 34.40
CA ASN A 175 -1.74 26.58 34.62
C ASN A 175 -2.62 26.37 35.84
#